data_AF-A0A3D5YDQ9-F1
#
_entry.id   AF-A0A3D5YDQ9-F1
#
_cell.length_a   1.000
_cell.length_b   1.000
_cell.length_c   1.000
_cell.angle_alpha   90.00
_cell.angle_beta   90.00
_cell.angle_gamma   90.00
#
_symmetry.space_group_name_H-M   'P 1'
#
loop_
_entity.id
_entity.type
_entity.pdbx_description
1 polymer ?
#
loop_
_entity_poly.entity_id
_entity_poly.type
_entity_poly.pdbx_seq_one_letter_code
_entity_poly.pdbx_strand_id
1 'polypeptide(L)' 'MKFVIDTNVLISALLKDSVTREILLFPSLEFLLPEYALEEVDAHKGEISKRSGLSVEEIDIVLSVLLEN' A
#
# COMPACT_ATOMS: atom_id res chain seq x y z
N MET A 1 -6.26 -17.32 7.12
CA MET A 1 -5.37 -17.78 6.01
C MET A 1 -4.40 -16.66 5.73
N LYS A 2 -3.15 -16.97 5.37
CA LYS A 2 -2.15 -15.96 5.03
C LYS A 2 -2.10 -15.75 3.51
N PHE A 3 -2.04 -14.50 3.07
CA PHE A 3 -1.97 -14.12 1.67
C PHE A 3 -0.65 -13.40 1.42
N VAL A 4 0.16 -13.94 0.51
CA VAL A 4 1.32 -13.19 0.01
C VAL A 4 0.82 -12.26 -1.09
N ILE A 5 1.15 -10.98 -0.99
CA ILE A 5 0.77 -9.97 -1.99
C ILE A 5 2.01 -9.40 -2.67
N ASP A 6 1.83 -9.00 -3.92
CA ASP A 6 2.84 -8.31 -4.70
C ASP A 6 2.85 -6.80 -4.37
N THR A 7 3.97 -6.14 -4.65
CA THR A 7 4.13 -4.68 -4.52
C THR A 7 3.06 -3.90 -5.28
N ASN A 8 2.62 -4.40 -6.45
CA ASN A 8 1.59 -3.73 -7.25
C ASN A 8 0.22 -3.65 -6.54
N VAL A 9 -0.10 -4.59 -5.63
CA VAL A 9 -1.31 -4.60 -4.81
C VAL A 9 -1.22 -3.47 -3.80
N LEU A 10 -0.06 -3.32 -3.14
CA LEU A 10 0.21 -2.23 -2.21
C LEU A 10 0.15 -0.86 -2.91
N ILE A 11 0.79 -0.72 -4.07
CA ILE A 11 0.73 0.52 -4.86
C ILE A 11 -0.72 0.83 -5.29
N SER A 12 -1.47 -0.17 -5.74
CA SER A 12 -2.88 0.02 -6.12
C SER A 12 -3.73 0.50 -4.95
N ALA A 13 -3.46 0.02 -3.74
CA ALA A 13 -4.11 0.49 -2.53
C ALA A 13 -3.74 1.94 -2.20
N LEU A 14 -2.55 2.43 -2.53
CA LEU A 14 -2.14 3.83 -2.33
C LEU A 14 -2.75 4.80 -3.36
N LEU A 15 -2.98 4.34 -4.60
CA LEU A 15 -3.39 5.21 -5.71
C LEU A 15 -4.80 5.80 -5.61
N LYS A 16 -5.73 5.13 -4.96
CA LYS A 16 -7.11 5.61 -4.80
C LYS A 16 -7.78 4.90 -3.64
N ASP A 17 -8.89 5.47 -3.16
CA ASP A 17 -9.84 4.71 -2.38
C ASP A 17 -10.37 3.56 -3.26
N SER A 18 -9.97 2.33 -2.94
CA SER A 18 -10.15 1.16 -3.80
C SER A 18 -10.61 -0.03 -2.98
N VAL A 19 -11.36 -0.92 -3.62
CA VAL A 19 -11.69 -2.24 -3.07
C VAL A 19 -10.44 -2.99 -2.62
N THR A 20 -9.29 -2.79 -3.29
CA THR A 20 -8.00 -3.33 -2.84
C THR A 20 -7.61 -2.81 -1.46
N ARG A 21 -7.70 -1.49 -1.23
CA ARG A 21 -7.44 -0.89 0.10
C ARG A 21 -8.41 -1.42 1.16
N GLU A 22 -9.70 -1.53 0.82
CA GLU A 22 -10.70 -2.10 1.74
C GLU A 22 -10.38 -3.56 2.13
N ILE A 23 -9.95 -4.38 1.16
CA ILE A 23 -9.53 -5.76 1.40
C ILE A 23 -8.27 -5.82 2.27
N LEU A 24 -7.27 -4.99 2.00
CA LEU A 24 -6.04 -4.94 2.80
C LEU A 24 -6.29 -4.48 4.24
N LEU A 25 -7.33 -3.66 4.45
CA LEU A 25 -7.76 -3.20 5.77
C LEU A 25 -8.72 -4.17 6.47
N PHE A 26 -9.02 -5.34 5.89
CA PHE A 26 -10.00 -6.26 6.43
C PHE A 26 -9.40 -7.08 7.60
N PRO A 27 -9.89 -6.93 8.85
CA PRO A 27 -9.20 -7.39 10.06
C PRO A 27 -9.12 -8.91 10.23
N SER A 28 -9.85 -9.69 9.41
CA SER A 28 -9.81 -11.15 9.48
C SER A 28 -8.83 -11.78 8.48
N LEU A 29 -8.12 -10.97 7.69
CA LEU A 29 -7.13 -11.41 6.71
C LEU A 29 -5.73 -11.06 7.19
N GLU A 30 -4.77 -11.94 6.92
CA GLU A 30 -3.36 -11.72 7.24
C GLU A 30 -2.58 -11.65 5.94
N PHE A 31 -1.85 -10.55 5.73
CA PHE A 31 -1.07 -10.30 4.52
C PHE A 31 0.42 -10.38 4.79
N LEU A 32 1.16 -10.93 3.84
CA LEU A 32 2.61 -11.04 3.85
C LEU A 32 3.17 -10.34 2.62
N LEU A 33 4.24 -9.59 2.83
CA LEU A 33 4.91 -8.78 1.82
C LEU A 33 6.43 -8.99 1.94
N PRO A 34 7.16 -9.16 0.82
CA PRO A 34 8.63 -9.08 0.85
C PRO A 34 9.08 -7.68 1.25
N GLU A 35 10.13 -7.57 2.07
CA GLU A 35 10.70 -6.26 2.49
C GLU A 35 11.07 -5.37 1.30
N TYR A 36 11.53 -5.97 0.20
CA TYR A 36 11.87 -5.28 -1.05
C TYR A 36 10.70 -4.46 -1.64
N ALA A 37 9.45 -4.82 -1.36
CA ALA A 37 8.31 -4.04 -1.82
C ALA A 37 8.28 -2.62 -1.22
N LEU A 38 8.84 -2.42 -0.03
CA LEU A 38 8.96 -1.09 0.57
C LEU A 38 9.95 -0.22 -0.21
N GLU A 39 11.07 -0.80 -0.66
CA GLU A 39 12.04 -0.12 -1.52
C GLU A 39 11.41 0.28 -2.86
N GLU A 40 10.61 -0.61 -3.46
CA GLU A 40 9.91 -0.33 -4.71
C GLU A 40 8.87 0.79 -4.55
N VAL A 41 8.12 0.82 -3.44
CA VAL A 41 7.17 1.91 -3.15
C VAL A 41 7.92 3.23 -2.99
N ASP A 42 9.01 3.25 -2.22
CA ASP A 42 9.81 4.45 -1.98
C ASP A 42 10.40 5.00 -3.29
N ALA A 43 10.97 4.12 -4.13
CA ALA A 43 11.50 4.49 -5.44
C ALA A 43 10.46 5.11 -6.39
N HIS A 44 9.16 4.79 -6.21
CA HIS A 44 8.07 5.28 -7.05
C HIS A 44 7.17 6.32 -6.37
N LYS A 45 7.47 6.77 -5.14
CA LYS A 45 6.63 7.71 -4.36
C LYS A 45 6.22 8.96 -5.13
N GLY A 46 7.12 9.54 -5.92
CA GLY A 46 6.79 10.74 -6.72
C GLY A 46 5.72 10.48 -7.78
N GLU A 47 5.76 9.33 -8.45
CA GLU A 47 4.74 8.94 -9.43
C GLU A 47 3.43 8.54 -8.75
N ILE A 48 3.51 7.87 -7.60
CA ILE A 48 2.34 7.52 -6.78
C ILE A 48 1.64 8.80 -6.34
N SER A 49 2.36 9.77 -5.80
CA SER A 49 1.84 11.08 -5.37
C SER A 49 1.12 11.80 -6.51
N LYS A 50 1.77 11.89 -7.68
CA LYS A 50 1.18 12.51 -8.86
C LYS A 50 -0.12 11.84 -9.30
N ARG A 51 -0.19 10.50 -9.20
CA ARG A 51 -1.35 9.72 -9.67
C ARG A 51 -2.46 9.60 -8.64
N SER A 52 -2.14 9.63 -7.34
CA SER A 52 -3.11 9.54 -6.26
C SER A 52 -3.69 10.91 -5.87
N GLY A 53 -2.96 11.99 -6.18
CA GLY A 53 -3.28 13.33 -5.69
C GLY A 53 -2.90 13.55 -4.22
N LEU A 54 -2.23 12.57 -3.60
CA LEU A 54 -1.73 12.66 -2.22
C LEU A 54 -0.33 13.29 -2.20
N SER A 55 0.00 14.01 -1.14
CA SER A 55 1.38 14.38 -0.85
C SER A 55 2.21 13.13 -0.49
N VAL A 56 3.53 13.28 -0.50
CA VAL A 56 4.44 12.19 -0.09
C VAL A 56 4.21 11.82 1.37
N GLU A 57 3.97 12.81 2.22
CA GLU A 57 3.67 12.62 3.64
C GLU A 57 2.33 11.90 3.85
N GLU A 58 1.31 12.22 3.06
CA GLU A 58 0.02 11.51 3.09
C GLU A 58 0.17 10.04 2.65
N ILE A 59 1.03 9.76 1.67
CA ILE A 59 1.35 8.39 1.28
C ILE A 59 2.00 7.62 2.43
N ASP A 60 2.96 8.24 3.13
CA ASP A 60 3.63 7.60 4.27
C ASP A 60 2.63 7.28 5.40
N ILE A 61 1.65 8.15 5.66
CA ILE A 61 0.57 7.90 6.63
C ILE A 61 -0.31 6.72 6.19
N VAL A 62 -0.74 6.69 4.92
CA VAL A 62 -1.58 5.57 4.43
C VAL A 62 -0.79 4.26 4.49
N LEU A 63 0.49 4.30 4.12
CA LEU A 63 1.37 3.14 4.15
C LEU A 63 1.57 2.62 5.57
N SER A 64 1.77 3.49 6.58
CA SER A 64 1.89 3.04 7.97
C SER A 64 0.63 2.32 8.45
N VAL A 65 -0.55 2.86 8.12
CA VAL A 65 -1.84 2.21 8.47
C VAL A 65 -1.99 0.85 7.80
N LEU A 66 -1.55 0.70 6.54
CA LEU A 66 -1.61 -0.57 5.82
C LEU A 66 -0.63 -1.63 6.36
N LEU A 67 0.50 -1.20 6.94
CA LEU A 67 1.53 -2.09 7.47
C LEU A 67 1.32 -2.47 8.95
N GLU A 68 0.52 -1.69 9.68
CA GLU A 68 0.15 -1.96 11.08
C GLU A 68 -1.07 -2.88 11.23
N ASN A 69 -1.73 -3.22 10.12
CA ASN A 69 -2.96 -4.03 10.10
C ASN A 69 -2.70 -5.55 10.19
#